data_AF-A0AAD5N0E8-F1
#
_entry.id   AF-A0AAD5N0E8-F1
#
_cell.length_a   1.000
_cell.length_b   1.000
_cell.length_c   1.000
_cell.angle_alpha   90.00
_cell.angle_beta   90.00
_cell.angle_gamma   90.00
#
_symmetry.space_group_name_H-M   'P 1'
#
loop_
_entity.id
_entity.type
_entity.pdbx_description
1 polymer ?
#
loop_
_entity_poly.entity_id
_entity_poly.type
_entity_poly.pdbx_seq_one_letter_code
_entity_poly.pdbx_strand_id
1 'polypeptide(L)'
;MLSSRALSLVVRQRSAELCSVSVTTMSSVAFNHSPTKETSENLYQSAIFHLNSLQSNADLLRKIREKRHLQQQTNIPETATLLKKCGIEPVTLDRLNVIHVSGTKGKGSTCAFVESILRKVGFRTGLYTSPHLVHVRERIRINGKPISEISFAKYFFTVYNKLKRYELEDGMPFYFKFLTLLAFHVFLEETVDVAIVEVGIGGEYDSTNVIQHPVVCGVTTLDLDHTFLLGTTLPEIAWHKAGIMKNGAPLIVSPSSDDALSVMKSRALERGVELRIAPSYKSYSYAKQKISPGIAGEHQKSNMSLALQLSRVWLKRMGWEMSTFPDAKENSWQVGEAFDVPAAIVEAIESCNWRGRCQTVAKDRVTYYLDGAHTPKSLEVCSNWYSEVLEIVPTRKRVLIFHCTAERDPSTLLPYLTVSL
;
A
#
# COMPACT_ATOMS: atom_id res chain seq x y z
N MET A 1 12.62 26.88 49.99
CA MET A 1 12.42 28.24 49.47
C MET A 1 13.63 28.60 48.61
N LEU A 2 13.38 28.89 47.32
CA LEU A 2 14.16 29.72 46.38
C LEU A 2 15.69 29.47 46.32
N SER A 3 16.27 29.08 45.18
CA SER A 3 16.36 29.95 44.01
C SER A 3 16.92 29.19 42.80
N SER A 4 16.26 29.44 41.67
CA SER A 4 16.51 29.02 40.30
C SER A 4 17.84 29.55 39.72
N ARG A 5 18.57 28.69 38.98
CA ARG A 5 19.54 29.13 37.96
C ARG A 5 19.08 28.63 36.60
N ALA A 6 18.43 29.52 35.85
CA ALA A 6 18.24 29.38 34.42
C ALA A 6 19.45 29.99 33.69
N LEU A 7 20.10 29.21 32.84
CA LEU A 7 21.10 29.68 31.87
C LEU A 7 20.37 29.89 30.54
N SER A 8 20.33 31.14 30.09
CA SER A 8 19.72 31.58 28.84
C SER A 8 20.58 31.16 27.65
N LEU A 9 19.94 30.60 26.62
CA LEU A 9 20.54 30.38 25.31
C LEU A 9 20.21 31.58 24.41
N VAL A 10 21.25 32.21 23.88
CA VAL A 10 21.19 33.40 23.04
C VAL A 10 20.68 33.04 21.64
N VAL A 11 19.53 33.58 21.24
CA VAL A 11 19.05 33.60 19.85
C VAL A 11 19.53 34.91 19.20
N ARG A 12 20.37 34.83 18.17
CA ARG A 12 20.72 35.98 17.32
C ARG A 12 19.66 36.16 16.23
N GLN A 13 18.81 37.16 16.38
CA GLN A 13 18.04 37.76 15.27
C GLN A 13 18.99 38.62 14.41
N ARG A 14 18.90 38.49 13.08
CA ARG A 14 19.48 39.45 12.12
C ARG A 14 18.38 40.34 11.55
N SER A 15 18.76 41.60 11.42
CA SER A 15 17.98 42.81 11.20
C SER A 15 17.31 42.89 9.82
N ALA A 16 16.19 43.61 9.78
CA ALA A 16 15.47 44.04 8.59
C ALA A 16 16.15 45.26 7.95
N GLU A 17 16.28 45.25 6.63
CA GLU A 17 16.54 46.46 5.82
C GLU A 17 15.39 46.65 4.84
N LEU A 18 14.86 47.88 4.82
CA LEU A 18 13.79 48.37 3.97
C LEU A 18 14.29 48.55 2.53
N CYS A 19 13.50 48.09 1.56
CA CYS A 19 13.62 48.54 0.18
C CYS A 19 12.23 48.86 -0.38
N SER A 20 12.10 50.07 -0.92
CA SER A 20 10.90 50.74 -1.39
C SER A 20 10.24 50.05 -2.60
N VAL A 21 8.92 49.89 -2.54
CA VAL A 21 8.09 49.41 -3.65
C VAL A 21 7.76 50.55 -4.60
N SER A 22 8.11 50.40 -5.88
CA SER A 22 7.63 51.23 -6.98
C SER A 22 6.55 50.46 -7.73
N VAL A 23 5.33 51.01 -7.80
CA VAL A 23 4.23 50.43 -8.59
C VAL A 23 4.29 51.01 -9.99
N THR A 24 4.52 50.17 -11.00
CA THR A 24 4.35 50.53 -12.41
C THR A 24 3.26 49.66 -13.00
N THR A 25 2.15 50.28 -13.39
CA THR A 25 1.06 49.68 -14.14
C THR A 25 1.52 49.41 -15.57
N MET A 26 1.52 48.14 -15.99
CA MET A 26 1.67 47.77 -17.41
C MET A 26 0.32 47.37 -18.00
N SER A 27 -0.04 48.10 -19.05
CA SER A 27 -1.17 47.89 -19.94
C SER A 27 -1.01 46.62 -20.79
N SER A 28 -2.15 46.09 -21.23
CA SER A 28 -2.33 44.89 -22.03
C SER A 28 -1.47 44.84 -23.29
N VAL A 29 -0.62 43.83 -23.41
CA VAL A 29 0.01 43.42 -24.67
C VAL A 29 -0.45 42.00 -25.01
N ALA A 30 -1.18 41.87 -26.12
CA ALA A 30 -1.61 40.59 -26.66
C ALA A 30 -0.38 39.80 -27.15
N PHE A 31 -0.09 38.67 -26.51
CA PHE A 31 0.87 37.70 -27.01
C PHE A 31 0.14 36.60 -27.78
N ASN A 32 0.30 36.62 -29.10
CA ASN A 32 0.08 35.45 -29.95
C ASN A 32 1.06 34.34 -29.53
N HIS A 33 0.57 33.30 -28.86
CA HIS A 33 1.36 32.10 -28.58
C HIS A 33 1.04 31.03 -29.61
N SER A 34 2.03 30.71 -30.44
CA SER A 34 2.12 29.43 -31.14
C SER A 34 2.34 28.33 -30.10
N PRO A 35 1.77 27.12 -30.24
CA PRO A 35 1.90 26.09 -29.24
C PRO A 35 3.32 25.52 -29.27
N THR A 36 4.13 25.89 -28.27
CA THR A 36 5.43 25.27 -28.02
C THR A 36 5.21 23.85 -27.50
N LYS A 37 5.99 22.89 -28.02
CA LYS A 37 6.02 21.51 -27.53
C LYS A 37 6.29 21.51 -26.02
N GLU A 38 5.27 21.21 -25.21
CA GLU A 38 5.46 20.98 -23.78
C GLU A 38 6.51 19.90 -23.57
N THR A 39 7.57 20.22 -22.82
CA THR A 39 8.57 19.24 -22.43
C THR A 39 7.93 18.19 -21.52
N SER A 40 8.41 16.94 -21.57
CA SER A 40 7.85 15.83 -20.77
C SER A 40 7.86 16.11 -19.26
N GLU A 41 8.84 16.86 -18.78
CA GLU A 41 8.95 17.28 -17.38
C GLU A 41 7.82 18.24 -16.98
N ASN A 42 7.44 19.17 -17.87
CA ASN A 42 6.32 20.08 -17.65
C ASN A 42 4.98 19.33 -17.53
N LEU A 43 4.76 18.34 -18.41
CA LEU A 43 3.55 17.52 -18.37
C LEU A 43 3.42 16.70 -17.08
N TYR A 44 4.52 16.12 -16.59
CA TYR A 44 4.48 15.38 -15.33
C TYR A 44 4.18 16.30 -14.15
N GLN A 45 4.83 17.47 -14.05
CA GLN A 45 4.53 18.42 -12.98
C GLN A 45 3.09 18.93 -13.04
N SER A 46 2.55 19.17 -14.23
CA SER A 46 1.14 19.52 -14.43
C SER A 46 0.19 18.41 -13.95
N ALA A 47 0.49 17.14 -14.27
CA ALA A 47 -0.26 16.00 -13.78
C ALA A 47 -0.23 15.92 -12.24
N ILE A 48 0.93 16.15 -11.62
CA ILE A 48 1.06 16.19 -10.15
C ILE A 48 0.26 17.34 -9.54
N PHE A 49 0.31 18.54 -10.15
CA PHE A 49 -0.48 19.69 -9.70
C PHE A 49 -1.98 19.37 -9.70
N HIS A 50 -2.51 18.84 -10.80
CA HIS A 50 -3.91 18.44 -10.90
C HIS A 50 -4.26 17.34 -9.90
N LEU A 51 -3.40 16.32 -9.74
CA LEU A 51 -3.64 15.25 -8.79
C LEU A 51 -3.70 15.76 -7.34
N ASN A 52 -2.78 16.65 -6.96
CA ASN A 52 -2.74 17.22 -5.61
C ASN A 52 -3.86 18.22 -5.33
N SER A 53 -4.52 18.74 -6.36
CA SER A 53 -5.73 19.55 -6.22
C SER A 53 -6.99 18.71 -5.90
N LEU A 54 -6.92 17.39 -6.07
CA LEU A 54 -8.02 16.49 -5.70
C LEU A 54 -8.13 16.38 -4.17
N GLN A 55 -9.34 16.13 -3.68
CA GLN A 55 -9.56 15.94 -2.24
C GLN A 55 -8.72 14.77 -1.70
N SER A 56 -7.93 15.05 -0.65
CA SER A 56 -7.06 14.04 -0.02
C SER A 56 -7.87 13.00 0.77
N ASN A 57 -7.26 11.85 1.06
CA ASN A 57 -7.87 10.85 1.94
C ASN A 57 -8.12 11.39 3.35
N ALA A 58 -7.20 12.20 3.90
CA ALA A 58 -7.38 12.79 5.22
C ALA A 58 -8.59 13.74 5.26
N ASP A 59 -8.73 14.58 4.24
CA ASP A 59 -9.87 15.49 4.12
C ASP A 59 -11.19 14.75 3.89
N LEU A 60 -11.17 13.67 3.09
CA LEU A 60 -12.33 12.80 2.91
C LEU A 60 -12.74 12.15 4.23
N LEU A 61 -11.80 11.55 4.96
CA LEU A 61 -12.06 10.90 6.24
C LEU A 61 -12.63 11.87 7.27
N ARG A 62 -12.17 13.12 7.28
CA ARG A 62 -12.72 14.19 8.12
C ARG A 62 -14.18 14.49 7.78
N LYS A 63 -14.55 14.56 6.49
CA LYS A 63 -15.94 14.78 6.05
C LYS A 63 -16.86 13.56 6.26
N ILE A 64 -16.33 12.33 6.11
CA ILE A 64 -17.08 11.08 6.29
C ILE A 64 -17.62 10.94 7.73
N ARG A 65 -16.95 11.54 8.72
CA ARG A 65 -17.38 11.50 10.14
C ARG A 65 -18.84 11.93 10.34
N GLU A 66 -19.37 12.75 9.44
CA GLU A 66 -20.74 13.29 9.54
C GLU A 66 -21.80 12.47 8.76
N LYS A 67 -21.39 11.61 7.81
CA LYS A 67 -22.30 10.87 6.89
C LYS A 67 -21.86 9.42 6.62
N ARG A 68 -21.35 8.74 7.64
CA ARG A 68 -20.65 7.43 7.57
C ARG A 68 -21.41 6.33 6.80
N HIS A 69 -22.72 6.18 7.02
CA HIS A 69 -23.48 5.06 6.45
C HIS A 69 -23.80 5.21 4.96
N LEU A 70 -24.06 6.44 4.49
CA LEU A 70 -24.45 6.70 3.11
C LEU A 70 -23.27 6.52 2.14
N GLN A 71 -22.08 7.02 2.49
CA GLN A 71 -20.91 6.95 1.59
C GLN A 71 -20.27 5.56 1.49
N GLN A 72 -20.45 4.71 2.50
CA GLN A 72 -19.92 3.35 2.46
C GLN A 72 -20.60 2.50 1.38
N GLN A 73 -21.92 2.62 1.21
CA GLN A 73 -22.66 1.79 0.26
C GLN A 73 -22.55 2.27 -1.20
N THR A 74 -22.34 3.57 -1.43
CA THR A 74 -22.29 4.14 -2.80
C THR A 74 -20.90 4.10 -3.43
N ASN A 75 -19.82 3.97 -2.64
CA ASN A 75 -18.46 4.14 -3.15
C ASN A 75 -18.08 3.15 -4.27
N ILE A 76 -18.51 1.89 -4.18
CA ILE A 76 -18.25 0.88 -5.23
C ILE A 76 -19.08 1.15 -6.48
N PRO A 77 -20.42 1.32 -6.41
CA PRO A 77 -21.23 1.73 -7.57
C PRO A 77 -20.72 2.99 -8.28
N GLU A 78 -20.31 4.01 -7.51
CA GLU A 78 -19.70 5.22 -8.05
C GLU A 78 -18.38 4.91 -8.77
N THR A 79 -17.51 4.09 -8.16
CA THR A 79 -16.23 3.71 -8.78
C THR A 79 -16.45 2.94 -10.08
N ALA A 80 -17.44 2.03 -10.12
CA ALA A 80 -17.84 1.33 -11.34
C ALA A 80 -18.34 2.30 -12.42
N THR A 81 -19.15 3.30 -12.04
CA THR A 81 -19.63 4.33 -12.96
C THR A 81 -18.48 5.16 -13.53
N LEU A 82 -17.50 5.52 -12.70
CA LEU A 82 -16.33 6.28 -13.15
C LEU A 82 -15.41 5.45 -14.05
N LEU A 83 -15.26 4.15 -13.80
CA LEU A 83 -14.57 3.24 -14.73
C LEU A 83 -15.22 3.26 -16.11
N LYS A 84 -16.56 3.17 -16.17
CA LYS A 84 -17.30 3.26 -17.44
C LYS A 84 -17.08 4.59 -18.14
N LYS A 85 -17.09 5.71 -17.40
CA LYS A 85 -16.75 7.04 -17.93
C LYS A 85 -15.29 7.13 -18.42
N CYS A 86 -14.39 6.29 -17.91
CA CYS A 86 -13.02 6.13 -18.43
C CYS A 86 -12.94 5.18 -19.64
N GLY A 87 -14.05 4.62 -20.09
CA GLY A 87 -14.10 3.63 -21.18
C GLY A 87 -13.65 2.23 -20.74
N ILE A 88 -13.74 1.91 -19.45
CA ILE A 88 -13.40 0.60 -18.89
C ILE A 88 -14.67 0.01 -18.29
N GLU A 89 -15.26 -0.99 -18.95
CA GLU A 89 -16.33 -1.75 -18.32
C GLU A 89 -15.77 -2.57 -17.15
N PRO A 90 -16.43 -2.65 -15.98
CA PRO A 90 -15.90 -3.37 -14.80
C PRO A 90 -15.45 -4.80 -15.08
N VAL A 91 -16.17 -5.54 -15.93
CA VAL A 91 -15.81 -6.91 -16.36
C VAL A 91 -14.46 -6.98 -17.09
N THR A 92 -14.02 -5.87 -17.71
CA THR A 92 -12.71 -5.78 -18.38
C THR A 92 -11.57 -5.95 -17.38
N LEU A 93 -11.78 -5.62 -16.10
CA LEU A 93 -10.78 -5.82 -15.05
C LEU A 93 -10.46 -7.30 -14.80
N ASP A 94 -11.35 -8.22 -15.19
CA ASP A 94 -11.11 -9.67 -15.05
C ASP A 94 -9.91 -10.12 -15.90
N ARG A 95 -9.60 -9.39 -16.99
CA ARG A 95 -8.39 -9.61 -17.82
C ARG A 95 -7.08 -9.38 -17.07
N LEU A 96 -7.13 -8.72 -15.91
CA LEU A 96 -5.94 -8.43 -15.09
C LEU A 96 -5.59 -9.55 -14.11
N ASN A 97 -6.37 -10.64 -14.06
CA ASN A 97 -6.14 -11.80 -13.18
C ASN A 97 -5.79 -11.39 -11.74
N VAL A 98 -6.65 -10.60 -11.11
CA VAL A 98 -6.27 -9.79 -9.95
C VAL A 98 -5.97 -10.62 -8.70
N ILE A 99 -4.90 -10.27 -7.98
CA ILE A 99 -4.67 -10.66 -6.57
C ILE A 99 -5.02 -9.45 -5.70
N HIS A 100 -6.06 -9.56 -4.88
CA HIS A 100 -6.58 -8.43 -4.10
C HIS A 100 -6.22 -8.58 -2.62
N VAL A 101 -5.52 -7.62 -2.04
CA VAL A 101 -4.94 -7.75 -0.69
C VAL A 101 -5.43 -6.64 0.24
N SER A 102 -6.15 -7.02 1.29
CA SER A 102 -6.51 -6.18 2.43
C SER A 102 -5.70 -6.54 3.67
N GLY A 103 -5.93 -5.83 4.78
CA GLY A 103 -5.22 -6.00 6.04
C GLY A 103 -4.97 -4.69 6.77
N THR A 104 -4.53 -4.77 8.03
CA THR A 104 -4.11 -3.58 8.78
C THR A 104 -2.63 -3.34 8.57
N LYS A 105 -1.78 -4.31 8.92
CA LYS A 105 -0.32 -4.25 8.77
C LYS A 105 0.16 -5.33 7.81
N GLY A 106 1.17 -5.01 7.00
CA GLY A 106 1.79 -5.98 6.10
C GLY A 106 1.27 -6.01 4.66
N LYS A 107 0.16 -5.34 4.33
CA LYS A 107 -0.41 -5.27 2.97
C LYS A 107 0.64 -5.01 1.87
N GLY A 108 1.27 -3.83 1.88
CA GLY A 108 2.30 -3.49 0.91
C GLY A 108 3.47 -4.48 0.86
N SER A 109 3.92 -5.01 2.01
CA SER A 109 4.99 -6.03 2.05
C SER A 109 4.56 -7.35 1.43
N THR A 110 3.36 -7.84 1.75
CA THR A 110 2.78 -9.05 1.13
C THR A 110 2.64 -8.85 -0.38
N CYS A 111 2.09 -7.71 -0.82
CA CYS A 111 2.00 -7.40 -2.25
C CYS A 111 3.37 -7.34 -2.93
N ALA A 112 4.39 -6.80 -2.26
CA ALA A 112 5.76 -6.75 -2.78
C ALA A 112 6.39 -8.15 -2.91
N PHE A 113 6.15 -9.05 -1.95
CA PHE A 113 6.58 -10.43 -2.04
C PHE A 113 5.86 -11.17 -3.17
N VAL A 114 4.54 -11.05 -3.28
CA VAL A 114 3.76 -11.66 -4.39
C VAL A 114 4.26 -11.15 -5.74
N GLU A 115 4.45 -9.84 -5.89
CA GLU A 115 4.99 -9.23 -7.11
C GLU A 115 6.37 -9.80 -7.44
N SER A 116 7.28 -9.87 -6.45
CA SER A 116 8.64 -10.38 -6.66
C SER A 116 8.62 -11.84 -7.10
N ILE A 117 7.77 -12.66 -6.47
CA ILE A 117 7.59 -14.09 -6.79
C ILE A 117 7.07 -14.25 -8.22
N LEU A 118 5.94 -13.61 -8.56
CA LEU A 118 5.31 -13.76 -9.86
C LEU A 118 6.17 -13.19 -11.00
N ARG A 119 6.88 -12.08 -10.75
CA ARG A 119 7.85 -11.55 -11.71
C ARG A 119 9.03 -12.50 -11.90
N LYS A 120 9.55 -13.11 -10.84
CA LYS A 120 10.69 -14.04 -10.92
C LYS A 120 10.36 -15.29 -11.73
N VAL A 121 9.11 -15.76 -11.70
CA VAL A 121 8.64 -16.90 -12.51
C VAL A 121 8.22 -16.50 -13.93
N GLY A 122 8.33 -15.22 -14.31
CA GLY A 122 8.24 -14.77 -15.70
C GLY A 122 7.00 -13.97 -16.07
N PHE A 123 6.08 -13.70 -15.15
CA PHE A 123 4.89 -12.90 -15.45
C PHE A 123 5.18 -11.41 -15.50
N ARG A 124 4.49 -10.70 -16.40
CA ARG A 124 4.42 -9.24 -16.40
C ARG A 124 3.50 -8.78 -15.28
N THR A 125 4.08 -8.20 -14.24
CA THR A 125 3.36 -7.80 -13.03
C THR A 125 2.95 -6.33 -13.07
N GLY A 126 1.73 -6.04 -12.63
CA GLY A 126 1.27 -4.72 -12.20
C GLY A 126 1.08 -4.71 -10.69
N LEU A 127 1.61 -3.70 -9.99
CA LEU A 127 1.47 -3.57 -8.53
C LEU A 127 0.91 -2.19 -8.18
N TYR A 128 -0.26 -2.18 -7.54
CA TYR A 128 -0.91 -0.98 -7.00
C TYR A 128 -0.84 -0.95 -5.48
N THR A 129 -0.13 0.03 -4.91
CA THR A 129 0.09 0.14 -3.45
C THR A 129 -0.14 1.53 -2.89
N SER A 130 -0.35 1.62 -1.57
CA SER A 130 -0.50 2.90 -0.88
C SER A 130 -0.03 2.89 0.58
N PRO A 131 0.46 4.03 1.12
CA PRO A 131 0.83 5.26 0.41
C PRO A 131 2.15 5.11 -0.37
N HIS A 132 2.57 6.17 -1.08
CA HIS A 132 3.94 6.26 -1.60
C HIS A 132 4.89 6.78 -0.50
N LEU A 133 6.19 6.51 -0.64
CA LEU A 133 7.22 7.03 0.26
C LEU A 133 7.78 8.37 -0.23
N VAL A 134 8.19 8.46 -1.49
CA VAL A 134 8.81 9.69 -2.06
C VAL A 134 8.00 10.23 -3.23
N HIS A 135 7.71 9.39 -4.23
CA HIS A 135 7.01 9.82 -5.45
C HIS A 135 5.71 9.05 -5.67
N VAL A 136 4.67 9.72 -6.17
CA VAL A 136 3.37 9.08 -6.42
C VAL A 136 3.42 7.90 -7.37
N ARG A 137 4.37 7.90 -8.31
CA ARG A 137 4.61 6.81 -9.26
C ARG A 137 4.93 5.48 -8.56
N GLU A 138 5.44 5.51 -7.32
CA GLU A 138 5.68 4.31 -6.52
C GLU A 138 4.40 3.50 -6.26
N ARG A 139 3.25 4.16 -6.34
CA ARG A 139 1.95 3.49 -6.19
C ARG A 139 1.58 2.62 -7.38
N ILE A 140 2.13 2.86 -8.56
CA ILE A 140 1.81 2.12 -9.79
C ILE A 140 3.12 1.61 -10.39
N ARG A 141 3.39 0.32 -10.19
CA ARG A 141 4.63 -0.32 -10.63
C ARG A 141 4.34 -1.37 -11.69
N ILE A 142 5.20 -1.44 -12.70
CA ILE A 142 5.22 -2.50 -13.72
C ILE A 142 6.56 -3.23 -13.59
N ASN A 143 6.52 -4.55 -13.49
CA ASN A 143 7.71 -5.40 -13.34
C ASN A 143 8.66 -4.91 -12.24
N GLY A 144 8.11 -4.63 -11.07
CA GLY A 144 8.85 -4.19 -9.89
C GLY A 144 9.35 -2.74 -9.95
N LYS A 145 9.07 -1.96 -11.00
CA LYS A 145 9.54 -0.58 -11.14
C LYS A 145 8.38 0.42 -11.20
N PRO A 146 8.45 1.56 -10.49
CA PRO A 146 7.52 2.67 -10.70
C PRO A 146 7.46 3.05 -12.18
N ILE A 147 6.27 3.34 -12.70
CA ILE A 147 6.14 3.83 -14.08
C ILE A 147 6.94 5.14 -14.27
N SER A 148 7.35 5.39 -15.51
CA SER A 148 8.11 6.61 -15.85
C SER A 148 7.25 7.87 -15.70
N GLU A 149 7.88 9.04 -15.60
CA GLU A 149 7.16 10.32 -15.57
C GLU A 149 6.35 10.57 -16.84
N ILE A 150 6.91 10.20 -17.99
CA ILE A 150 6.25 10.27 -19.30
C ILE A 150 5.01 9.38 -19.30
N SER A 151 5.15 8.11 -18.91
CA SER A 151 4.03 7.17 -18.83
C SER A 151 2.98 7.65 -17.84
N PHE A 152 3.38 8.12 -16.66
CA PHE A 152 2.46 8.64 -15.65
C PHE A 152 1.65 9.81 -16.20
N ALA A 153 2.30 10.82 -16.79
CA ALA A 153 1.62 11.98 -17.35
C ALA A 153 0.65 11.59 -18.48
N LYS A 154 1.10 10.72 -19.40
CA LYS A 154 0.26 10.19 -20.50
C LYS A 154 -1.02 9.53 -19.97
N TYR A 155 -0.88 8.57 -19.05
CA TYR A 155 -2.02 7.83 -18.51
C TYR A 155 -2.90 8.71 -17.62
N PHE A 156 -2.27 9.60 -16.84
CA PHE A 156 -2.97 10.57 -16.00
C PHE A 156 -3.91 11.43 -16.84
N PHE A 157 -3.40 12.10 -17.88
CA PHE A 157 -4.23 12.98 -18.69
C PHE A 157 -5.25 12.22 -19.53
N THR A 158 -4.98 10.96 -19.88
CA THR A 158 -5.98 10.10 -20.54
C THR A 158 -7.20 9.89 -19.63
N VAL A 159 -7.00 9.51 -18.37
CA VAL A 159 -8.09 9.31 -17.41
C VAL A 159 -8.73 10.63 -17.00
N TYR A 160 -7.91 11.63 -16.64
CA TYR A 160 -8.35 12.95 -16.20
C TYR A 160 -9.23 13.63 -17.25
N ASN A 161 -8.80 13.67 -18.51
CA ASN A 161 -9.57 14.34 -19.57
C ASN A 161 -10.85 13.59 -19.93
N LYS A 162 -10.87 12.25 -19.85
CA LYS A 162 -12.12 11.48 -20.02
C LYS A 162 -13.14 11.86 -18.95
N LEU A 163 -12.74 11.88 -17.67
CA LEU A 163 -13.64 12.24 -16.58
C LEU A 163 -14.09 13.71 -16.65
N LYS A 164 -13.20 14.63 -17.01
CA LYS A 164 -13.51 16.06 -17.13
C LYS A 164 -14.64 16.36 -18.12
N ARG A 165 -14.81 15.55 -19.17
CA ARG A 165 -15.86 15.71 -20.19
C ARG A 165 -17.28 15.45 -19.67
N TYR A 166 -17.42 14.77 -18.54
CA TYR A 166 -18.72 14.37 -18.01
C TYR A 166 -19.30 15.36 -16.99
N GLU A 167 -18.63 16.50 -16.74
CA GLU A 167 -19.09 17.54 -15.79
C GLU A 167 -19.72 16.95 -14.52
N LEU A 168 -18.95 16.08 -13.84
CA LEU A 168 -19.43 15.30 -12.71
C LEU A 168 -20.06 16.21 -11.65
N GLU A 169 -21.28 15.88 -11.22
CA GLU A 169 -22.04 16.67 -10.22
C GLU A 169 -21.23 16.91 -8.94
N ASP A 170 -20.53 15.88 -8.46
CA ASP A 170 -19.67 15.95 -7.27
C ASP A 170 -18.22 16.35 -7.57
N GLY A 171 -17.92 16.74 -8.81
CA GLY A 171 -16.57 17.06 -9.28
C GLY A 171 -15.67 15.84 -9.50
N MET A 172 -14.36 16.08 -9.59
CA MET A 172 -13.39 15.00 -9.81
C MET A 172 -13.34 14.03 -8.61
N PRO A 173 -13.16 12.72 -8.85
CA PRO A 173 -13.07 11.75 -7.76
C PRO A 173 -11.89 12.08 -6.85
N PHE A 174 -12.06 11.80 -5.55
CA PHE A 174 -11.02 12.03 -4.56
C PHE A 174 -9.72 11.27 -4.90
N TYR A 175 -8.62 11.75 -4.33
CA TYR A 175 -7.25 11.37 -4.68
C TYR A 175 -7.03 9.86 -4.86
N PHE A 176 -7.46 9.05 -3.87
CA PHE A 176 -7.27 7.60 -3.93
C PHE A 176 -8.20 6.89 -4.93
N LYS A 177 -9.45 7.33 -5.07
CA LYS A 177 -10.37 6.79 -6.08
C LYS A 177 -9.82 7.10 -7.48
N PHE A 178 -9.35 8.32 -7.74
CA PHE A 178 -8.72 8.69 -9.01
C PHE A 178 -7.50 7.81 -9.31
N LEU A 179 -6.59 7.62 -8.34
CA LEU A 179 -5.41 6.77 -8.53
C LEU A 179 -5.76 5.29 -8.75
N THR A 180 -6.87 4.82 -8.19
CA THR A 180 -7.38 3.46 -8.43
C THR A 180 -7.82 3.30 -9.88
N LEU A 181 -8.58 4.27 -10.42
CA LEU A 181 -8.96 4.30 -11.84
C LEU A 181 -7.72 4.35 -12.75
N LEU A 182 -6.75 5.20 -12.39
CA LEU A 182 -5.48 5.33 -13.11
C LEU A 182 -4.69 4.02 -13.11
N ALA A 183 -4.57 3.35 -11.97
CA ALA A 183 -3.84 2.08 -11.87
C ALA A 183 -4.46 0.99 -12.76
N PHE A 184 -5.79 0.84 -12.75
CA PHE A 184 -6.47 -0.11 -13.63
C PHE A 184 -6.29 0.24 -15.11
N HIS A 185 -6.39 1.52 -15.47
CA HIS A 185 -6.10 1.95 -16.84
C HIS A 185 -4.66 1.61 -17.25
N VAL A 186 -3.68 1.92 -16.41
CA VAL A 186 -2.26 1.60 -16.67
C VAL A 186 -2.08 0.10 -16.85
N PHE A 187 -2.63 -0.74 -15.99
CA PHE A 187 -2.45 -2.20 -16.07
C PHE A 187 -3.08 -2.82 -17.32
N LEU A 188 -4.22 -2.31 -17.76
CA LEU A 188 -4.85 -2.74 -19.02
C LEU A 188 -4.03 -2.31 -20.24
N GLU A 189 -3.55 -1.06 -20.27
CA GLU A 189 -2.74 -0.52 -21.38
C GLU A 189 -1.35 -1.15 -21.45
N GLU A 190 -0.76 -1.45 -20.29
CA GLU A 190 0.50 -2.15 -20.16
C GLU A 190 0.34 -3.67 -20.28
N THR A 191 -0.87 -4.19 -20.51
CA THR A 191 -1.13 -5.63 -20.75
C THR A 191 -0.45 -6.54 -19.72
N VAL A 192 -0.62 -6.24 -18.43
CA VAL A 192 -0.03 -7.06 -17.36
C VAL A 192 -0.73 -8.42 -17.30
N ASP A 193 0.03 -9.47 -16.98
CA ASP A 193 -0.51 -10.81 -16.79
C ASP A 193 -1.23 -10.94 -15.45
N VAL A 194 -0.78 -10.16 -14.46
CA VAL A 194 -1.31 -10.13 -13.09
C VAL A 194 -1.26 -8.72 -12.53
N ALA A 195 -2.38 -8.26 -11.98
CA ALA A 195 -2.44 -7.07 -11.13
C ALA A 195 -2.51 -7.46 -9.65
N ILE A 196 -1.52 -7.05 -8.86
CA ILE A 196 -1.51 -7.15 -7.41
C ILE A 196 -2.00 -5.83 -6.85
N VAL A 197 -3.17 -5.84 -6.19
CA VAL A 197 -3.90 -4.64 -5.79
C VAL A 197 -4.01 -4.59 -4.27
N GLU A 198 -3.36 -3.60 -3.65
CA GLU A 198 -3.52 -3.29 -2.24
C GLU A 198 -4.78 -2.43 -2.00
N VAL A 199 -5.60 -2.86 -1.05
CA VAL A 199 -6.73 -2.06 -0.52
C VAL A 199 -6.20 -0.82 0.21
N GLY A 200 -6.84 0.32 -0.02
CA GLY A 200 -6.55 1.55 0.70
C GLY A 200 -6.95 1.46 2.16
N ILE A 201 -8.25 1.52 2.44
CA ILE A 201 -8.79 1.50 3.80
C ILE A 201 -9.99 0.55 3.88
N GLY A 202 -10.04 -0.27 4.94
CA GLY A 202 -11.12 -1.23 5.13
C GLY A 202 -10.99 -2.43 4.20
N GLY A 203 -11.86 -2.52 3.20
CA GLY A 203 -12.01 -3.64 2.27
C GLY A 203 -13.38 -3.61 1.60
N GLU A 204 -14.44 -3.90 2.38
CA GLU A 204 -15.85 -3.99 1.91
C GLU A 204 -16.27 -2.81 1.03
N TYR A 205 -15.90 -1.60 1.40
CA TYR A 205 -16.34 -0.36 0.76
C TYR A 205 -15.19 0.41 0.08
N ASP A 206 -14.01 -0.20 -0.03
CA ASP A 206 -12.85 0.45 -0.66
C ASP A 206 -13.05 0.57 -2.17
N SER A 207 -12.51 1.63 -2.79
CA SER A 207 -12.63 1.83 -4.25
C SER A 207 -12.01 0.68 -5.06
N THR A 208 -11.00 -0.01 -4.53
CA THR A 208 -10.44 -1.20 -5.19
C THR A 208 -11.41 -2.38 -5.23
N ASN A 209 -12.39 -2.45 -4.32
CA ASN A 209 -13.35 -3.55 -4.25
C ASN A 209 -14.41 -3.55 -5.37
N VAL A 210 -14.25 -2.66 -6.36
CA VAL A 210 -14.92 -2.72 -7.66
C VAL A 210 -14.50 -3.94 -8.50
N ILE A 211 -13.36 -4.57 -8.17
CA ILE A 211 -12.92 -5.84 -8.77
C ILE A 211 -13.99 -6.91 -8.52
N GLN A 212 -14.53 -7.52 -9.56
CA GLN A 212 -15.63 -8.50 -9.43
C GLN A 212 -15.12 -9.94 -9.29
N HIS A 213 -14.14 -10.33 -10.11
CA HIS A 213 -13.59 -11.69 -10.14
C HIS A 213 -12.07 -11.70 -9.92
N PRO A 214 -11.60 -11.43 -8.69
CA PRO A 214 -10.19 -11.66 -8.36
C PRO A 214 -9.88 -13.16 -8.48
N VAL A 215 -8.65 -13.51 -8.82
CA VAL A 215 -8.21 -14.91 -8.85
C VAL A 215 -8.08 -15.47 -7.43
N VAL A 216 -7.60 -14.63 -6.50
CA VAL A 216 -7.44 -14.92 -5.07
C VAL A 216 -7.41 -13.63 -4.27
N CYS A 217 -7.97 -13.67 -3.05
CA CYS A 217 -7.95 -12.56 -2.11
C CYS A 217 -7.04 -12.87 -0.90
N GLY A 218 -6.40 -11.84 -0.36
CA GLY A 218 -5.52 -11.93 0.81
C GLY A 218 -5.93 -10.96 1.92
N VAL A 219 -5.94 -11.39 3.18
CA VAL A 219 -6.04 -10.49 4.34
C VAL A 219 -4.81 -10.64 5.21
N THR A 220 -3.98 -9.60 5.24
CA THR A 220 -2.80 -9.56 6.12
C THR A 220 -3.20 -9.31 7.58
N THR A 221 -2.22 -9.35 8.48
CA THR A 221 -2.42 -9.13 9.92
C THR A 221 -3.38 -7.98 10.25
N LEU A 222 -4.32 -8.27 11.13
CA LEU A 222 -5.30 -7.33 11.66
C LEU A 222 -4.78 -6.69 12.94
N ASP A 223 -5.08 -5.40 13.08
CA ASP A 223 -4.76 -4.58 14.24
C ASP A 223 -5.79 -3.44 14.29
N LEU A 224 -5.94 -2.80 15.45
CA LEU A 224 -6.81 -1.64 15.62
C LEU A 224 -6.22 -0.45 14.85
N ASP A 225 -6.87 -0.06 13.76
CA ASP A 225 -6.48 1.07 12.93
C ASP A 225 -7.72 1.65 12.24
N HIS A 226 -7.73 2.97 12.02
CA HIS A 226 -8.90 3.69 11.49
C HIS A 226 -10.21 3.38 12.22
N THR A 227 -10.17 3.30 13.55
CA THR A 227 -11.30 2.82 14.38
C THR A 227 -12.60 3.63 14.21
N PHE A 228 -12.48 4.92 13.91
CA PHE A 228 -13.62 5.78 13.60
C PHE A 228 -14.38 5.35 12.33
N LEU A 229 -13.72 4.66 11.39
CA LEU A 229 -14.32 4.20 10.13
C LEU A 229 -14.66 2.72 10.16
N LEU A 230 -13.78 1.90 10.73
CA LEU A 230 -13.84 0.44 10.64
C LEU A 230 -14.41 -0.25 11.88
N GLY A 231 -14.70 0.50 12.95
CA GLY A 231 -15.14 -0.05 14.23
C GLY A 231 -14.03 -0.01 15.28
N THR A 232 -14.42 -0.20 16.53
CA THR A 232 -13.52 -0.08 17.70
C THR A 232 -12.97 -1.43 18.15
N THR A 233 -13.42 -2.52 17.53
CA THR A 233 -13.03 -3.89 17.88
C THR A 233 -12.37 -4.61 16.71
N LEU A 234 -11.52 -5.61 17.00
CA LEU A 234 -10.92 -6.44 15.96
C LEU A 234 -11.95 -7.20 15.10
N PRO A 235 -13.06 -7.75 15.65
CA PRO A 235 -14.15 -8.33 14.86
C PRO A 235 -14.76 -7.39 13.82
N GLU A 236 -15.03 -6.12 14.16
CA GLU A 236 -15.57 -5.14 13.20
C GLU A 236 -14.55 -4.84 12.08
N ILE A 237 -13.28 -4.71 12.43
CA ILE A 237 -12.20 -4.52 11.45
C ILE A 237 -12.09 -5.75 10.54
N ALA A 238 -12.14 -6.96 11.11
CA ALA A 238 -12.11 -8.21 10.38
C ALA A 238 -13.27 -8.30 9.37
N TRP A 239 -14.48 -7.90 9.78
CA TRP A 239 -15.65 -7.79 8.90
C TRP A 239 -15.34 -6.93 7.69
N HIS A 240 -14.86 -5.69 7.90
CA HIS A 240 -14.53 -4.79 6.80
C HIS A 240 -13.42 -5.34 5.90
N LYS A 241 -12.37 -5.92 6.47
CA LYS A 241 -11.18 -6.37 5.72
C LYS A 241 -11.49 -7.59 4.85
N ALA A 242 -12.26 -8.52 5.38
CA ALA A 242 -12.70 -9.71 4.66
C ALA A 242 -13.76 -9.39 3.60
N GLY A 243 -14.27 -8.16 3.54
CA GLY A 243 -15.23 -7.70 2.54
C GLY A 243 -14.77 -7.73 1.09
N ILE A 244 -13.46 -7.89 0.85
CA ILE A 244 -12.91 -8.13 -0.48
C ILE A 244 -13.17 -9.54 -1.02
N MET A 245 -13.68 -10.46 -0.21
CA MET A 245 -13.99 -11.81 -0.66
C MET A 245 -15.09 -11.78 -1.72
N LYS A 246 -14.88 -12.52 -2.81
CA LYS A 246 -15.81 -12.66 -3.94
C LYS A 246 -16.06 -14.15 -4.21
N ASN A 247 -17.28 -14.48 -4.60
CA ASN A 247 -17.61 -15.85 -4.97
C ASN A 247 -16.69 -16.32 -6.11
N GLY A 248 -16.28 -17.57 -6.07
CA GLY A 248 -15.34 -18.15 -7.01
C GLY A 248 -13.86 -17.85 -6.68
N ALA A 249 -13.54 -16.98 -5.72
CA ALA A 249 -12.16 -16.63 -5.35
C ALA A 249 -11.86 -16.97 -3.87
N PRO A 250 -10.89 -17.84 -3.55
CA PRO A 250 -10.57 -18.18 -2.17
C PRO A 250 -9.95 -16.97 -1.46
N LEU A 251 -10.22 -16.90 -0.17
CA LEU A 251 -9.62 -15.93 0.75
C LEU A 251 -8.51 -16.59 1.56
N ILE A 252 -7.30 -16.07 1.49
CA ILE A 252 -6.19 -16.50 2.32
C ILE A 252 -5.91 -15.42 3.36
N VAL A 253 -5.89 -15.80 4.64
CA VAL A 253 -5.69 -14.84 5.74
C VAL A 253 -4.42 -15.15 6.51
N SER A 254 -3.71 -14.13 6.98
CA SER A 254 -2.68 -14.34 7.99
C SER A 254 -3.30 -14.86 9.30
N PRO A 255 -2.54 -15.60 10.13
CA PRO A 255 -3.00 -15.95 11.48
C PRO A 255 -3.47 -14.72 12.25
N SER A 256 -4.58 -14.86 12.98
CA SER A 256 -5.27 -13.80 13.70
C SER A 256 -5.94 -14.38 14.96
N SER A 257 -6.50 -13.52 15.82
CA SER A 257 -7.29 -13.97 16.97
C SER A 257 -8.54 -14.77 16.57
N ASP A 258 -9.00 -15.64 17.46
CA ASP A 258 -10.18 -16.48 17.25
C ASP A 258 -11.43 -15.66 16.94
N ASP A 259 -11.64 -14.54 17.63
CA ASP A 259 -12.80 -13.66 17.39
C ASP A 259 -12.79 -13.06 15.98
N ALA A 260 -11.63 -12.60 15.51
CA ALA A 260 -11.49 -12.06 14.16
C ALA A 260 -11.66 -13.17 13.11
N LEU A 261 -11.07 -14.35 13.34
CA LEU A 261 -11.24 -15.51 12.46
C LEU A 261 -12.70 -15.97 12.41
N SER A 262 -13.41 -15.95 13.53
CA SER A 262 -14.83 -16.32 13.61
C SER A 262 -15.68 -15.45 12.70
N VAL A 263 -15.50 -14.12 12.74
CA VAL A 263 -16.19 -13.20 11.82
C VAL A 263 -15.86 -13.47 10.36
N MET A 264 -14.57 -13.66 10.03
CA MET A 264 -14.17 -13.93 8.65
C MET A 264 -14.74 -15.27 8.13
N LYS A 265 -14.79 -16.30 9.00
CA LYS A 265 -15.40 -17.60 8.69
C LYS A 265 -16.91 -17.49 8.47
N SER A 266 -17.63 -16.78 9.33
CA SER A 266 -19.09 -16.54 9.15
C SER A 266 -19.37 -15.89 7.80
N ARG A 267 -18.64 -14.82 7.48
CA ARG A 267 -18.77 -14.12 6.20
C ARG A 267 -18.45 -14.99 5.00
N ALA A 268 -17.40 -15.78 5.10
CA ALA A 268 -17.00 -16.70 4.04
C ALA A 268 -18.07 -17.77 3.81
N LEU A 269 -18.69 -18.29 4.88
CA LEU A 269 -19.83 -19.21 4.80
C LEU A 269 -21.03 -18.54 4.13
N GLU A 270 -21.41 -17.34 4.57
CA GLU A 270 -22.50 -16.54 3.99
C GLU A 270 -22.31 -16.26 2.49
N ARG A 271 -21.07 -16.05 2.06
CA ARG A 271 -20.73 -15.75 0.65
C ARG A 271 -20.34 -16.97 -0.17
N GLY A 272 -20.34 -18.17 0.40
CA GLY A 272 -19.90 -19.39 -0.28
C GLY A 272 -18.44 -19.36 -0.72
N VAL A 273 -17.58 -18.68 0.04
CA VAL A 273 -16.14 -18.51 -0.26
C VAL A 273 -15.30 -19.46 0.59
N GLU A 274 -14.33 -20.11 -0.04
CA GLU A 274 -13.31 -20.87 0.67
C GLU A 274 -12.35 -19.93 1.42
N LEU A 275 -12.17 -20.13 2.73
CA LEU A 275 -11.17 -19.44 3.53
C LEU A 275 -10.07 -20.39 3.99
N ARG A 276 -8.82 -19.97 3.82
CA ARG A 276 -7.62 -20.67 4.33
C ARG A 276 -6.78 -19.74 5.19
N ILE A 277 -6.17 -20.29 6.25
CA ILE A 277 -5.21 -19.53 7.08
C ILE A 277 -3.81 -19.85 6.56
N ALA A 278 -2.99 -18.84 6.26
CA ALA A 278 -1.61 -19.07 5.86
C ALA A 278 -0.83 -19.80 6.99
N PRO A 279 -0.08 -20.88 6.67
CA PRO A 279 0.65 -21.66 7.67
C PRO A 279 1.80 -20.84 8.28
N SER A 280 2.43 -21.40 9.32
CA SER A 280 3.69 -20.86 9.80
C SER A 280 4.73 -20.89 8.68
N TYR A 281 5.53 -19.83 8.57
CA TYR A 281 6.64 -19.80 7.61
C TYR A 281 7.66 -20.94 7.86
N LYS A 282 7.72 -21.50 9.07
CA LYS A 282 8.60 -22.63 9.41
C LYS A 282 8.11 -23.97 8.85
N SER A 283 6.83 -24.05 8.48
CA SER A 283 6.22 -25.28 7.97
C SER A 283 6.59 -25.57 6.51
N TYR A 284 7.13 -24.58 5.79
CA TYR A 284 7.58 -24.74 4.41
C TYR A 284 8.94 -25.43 4.34
N SER A 285 9.11 -26.25 3.32
CA SER A 285 10.38 -26.88 2.98
C SER A 285 11.10 -26.00 1.97
N TYR A 286 12.10 -25.25 2.42
CA TYR A 286 12.81 -24.32 1.55
C TYR A 286 14.01 -24.99 0.89
N ALA A 287 14.24 -24.71 -0.40
CA ALA A 287 15.42 -25.18 -1.12
C ALA A 287 16.76 -24.72 -0.48
N LYS A 288 16.73 -23.69 0.39
CA LYS A 288 17.86 -23.30 1.24
C LYS A 288 17.52 -23.58 2.70
N GLN A 289 18.48 -24.12 3.46
CA GLN A 289 18.31 -24.40 4.90
C GLN A 289 18.03 -23.14 5.74
N LYS A 290 18.57 -21.98 5.34
CA LYS A 290 18.34 -20.69 5.98
C LYS A 290 17.77 -19.72 4.94
N ILE A 291 16.63 -19.11 5.28
CA ILE A 291 16.04 -18.02 4.50
C ILE A 291 16.13 -16.72 5.27
N SER A 292 16.48 -15.66 4.55
CA SER A 292 16.41 -14.29 5.04
C SER A 292 15.53 -13.45 4.12
N PRO A 293 14.31 -13.06 4.53
CA PRO A 293 13.47 -12.19 3.71
C PRO A 293 14.22 -10.90 3.34
N GLY A 294 14.11 -10.45 2.09
CA GLY A 294 14.76 -9.22 1.64
C GLY A 294 14.20 -7.95 2.31
N ILE A 295 13.02 -8.06 2.92
CA ILE A 295 12.45 -7.06 3.83
C ILE A 295 12.68 -7.54 5.26
N ALA A 296 13.44 -6.79 6.06
CA ALA A 296 13.81 -7.20 7.41
C ALA A 296 12.65 -7.12 8.43
N GLY A 297 12.82 -7.85 9.54
CA GLY A 297 11.91 -7.86 10.70
C GLY A 297 11.06 -9.14 10.82
N GLU A 298 10.86 -9.62 12.04
CA GLU A 298 10.16 -10.90 12.32
C GLU A 298 8.75 -10.96 11.72
N HIS A 299 8.02 -9.84 11.78
CA HIS A 299 6.67 -9.71 11.24
C HIS A 299 6.59 -9.98 9.72
N GLN A 300 7.69 -9.83 8.98
CA GLN A 300 7.74 -10.11 7.54
C GLN A 300 7.61 -11.60 7.22
N LYS A 301 7.89 -12.50 8.17
CA LYS A 301 7.70 -13.95 7.99
C LYS A 301 6.24 -14.33 7.76
N SER A 302 5.30 -13.65 8.45
CA SER A 302 3.86 -13.83 8.21
C SER A 302 3.44 -13.29 6.84
N ASN A 303 3.95 -12.11 6.46
CA ASN A 303 3.69 -11.51 5.15
C ASN A 303 4.20 -12.39 4.00
N MET A 304 5.40 -12.97 4.17
CA MET A 304 6.02 -13.92 3.25
C MET A 304 5.19 -15.20 3.12
N SER A 305 4.74 -15.79 4.24
CA SER A 305 3.88 -16.98 4.21
C SER A 305 2.58 -16.73 3.45
N LEU A 306 1.92 -15.61 3.73
CA LEU A 306 0.71 -15.22 3.00
C LEU A 306 1.00 -15.01 1.50
N ALA A 307 2.10 -14.34 1.15
CA ALA A 307 2.50 -14.13 -0.24
C ALA A 307 2.77 -15.44 -0.99
N LEU A 308 3.41 -16.43 -0.34
CA LEU A 308 3.63 -17.76 -0.89
C LEU A 308 2.31 -18.47 -1.21
N GLN A 309 1.34 -18.43 -0.30
CA GLN A 309 0.02 -19.04 -0.51
C GLN A 309 -0.78 -18.33 -1.62
N LEU A 310 -0.78 -16.99 -1.63
CA LEU A 310 -1.44 -16.20 -2.67
C LEU A 310 -0.86 -16.51 -4.05
N SER A 311 0.48 -16.55 -4.15
CA SER A 311 1.18 -16.86 -5.40
C SER A 311 0.88 -18.28 -5.86
N ARG A 312 0.89 -19.28 -4.95
CA ARG A 312 0.56 -20.68 -5.28
C ARG A 312 -0.85 -20.81 -5.84
N VAL A 313 -1.84 -20.24 -5.14
CA VAL A 313 -3.24 -20.33 -5.56
C VAL A 313 -3.46 -19.62 -6.89
N TRP A 314 -2.84 -18.46 -7.09
CA TRP A 314 -2.90 -17.75 -8.36
C TRP A 314 -2.32 -18.58 -9.51
N LEU A 315 -1.10 -19.11 -9.34
CA LEU A 315 -0.43 -19.95 -10.35
C LEU A 315 -1.28 -21.17 -10.73
N LYS A 316 -1.78 -21.92 -9.74
CA LYS A 316 -2.65 -23.09 -9.95
C LYS A 316 -3.88 -22.72 -10.77
N ARG A 317 -4.56 -21.62 -10.42
CA ARG A 317 -5.80 -21.18 -11.09
C ARG A 317 -5.58 -20.65 -12.49
N MET A 318 -4.39 -20.13 -12.77
CA MET A 318 -3.99 -19.70 -14.11
C MET A 318 -3.51 -20.87 -14.99
N GLY A 319 -3.62 -22.13 -14.51
CA GLY A 319 -3.20 -23.31 -15.26
C GLY A 319 -1.68 -23.53 -15.27
N TRP A 320 -0.95 -22.85 -14.38
CA TRP A 320 0.49 -23.03 -14.25
C TRP A 320 0.77 -24.11 -13.21
N GLU A 321 0.88 -25.35 -13.69
CA GLU A 321 1.57 -26.40 -12.96
C GLU A 321 3.07 -26.09 -12.97
N MET A 322 3.50 -25.31 -11.99
CA MET A 322 4.90 -25.32 -11.64
C MET A 322 5.20 -26.71 -11.07
N SER A 323 5.96 -27.53 -11.80
CA SER A 323 6.51 -28.80 -11.29
C SER A 323 7.23 -28.66 -9.95
N THR A 324 7.54 -27.43 -9.56
CA THR A 324 8.24 -27.06 -8.35
C THR A 324 7.34 -26.60 -7.19
N PHE A 325 6.04 -26.36 -7.39
CA PHE A 325 5.09 -26.12 -6.29
C PHE A 325 4.23 -27.39 -6.12
N PRO A 326 4.61 -28.34 -5.25
CA PRO A 326 3.83 -29.56 -5.09
C PRO A 326 2.40 -29.24 -4.63
N ASP A 327 1.45 -30.01 -5.18
CA ASP A 327 0.04 -29.87 -4.88
C ASP A 327 -0.24 -30.12 -3.40
N ALA A 328 -1.13 -29.29 -2.86
CA ALA A 328 -1.76 -29.56 -1.57
C ALA A 328 -2.99 -30.42 -1.77
N LYS A 329 -3.23 -31.34 -0.83
CA LYS A 329 -4.51 -32.05 -0.75
C LYS A 329 -5.58 -31.03 -0.33
N GLU A 330 -6.57 -30.81 -1.19
CA GLU A 330 -7.72 -29.94 -0.89
C GLU A 330 -8.51 -30.47 0.30
N ASN A 331 -8.74 -29.63 1.32
CA ASN A 331 -9.88 -29.76 2.24
C ASN A 331 -10.14 -28.44 3.02
N SER A 332 -11.41 -28.27 3.38
CA SER A 332 -12.13 -27.12 3.95
C SER A 332 -11.53 -26.45 5.21
N TRP A 333 -11.82 -25.16 5.42
CA TRP A 333 -11.56 -24.32 6.61
C TRP A 333 -10.24 -24.56 7.37
N GLN A 334 -9.17 -24.86 6.66
CA GLN A 334 -7.92 -25.33 7.25
C GLN A 334 -6.79 -24.32 7.10
N VAL A 335 -5.78 -24.51 7.94
CA VAL A 335 -4.46 -23.94 7.70
C VAL A 335 -3.99 -24.44 6.33
N GLY A 336 -3.68 -23.52 5.42
CA GLY A 336 -3.21 -23.84 4.09
C GLY A 336 -1.97 -24.71 4.17
N GLU A 337 -1.91 -25.74 3.34
CA GLU A 337 -0.79 -26.67 3.35
C GLU A 337 0.51 -25.98 2.91
N ALA A 338 1.55 -26.15 3.71
CA ALA A 338 2.90 -25.74 3.33
C ALA A 338 3.43 -26.65 2.21
N PHE A 339 4.43 -26.19 1.47
CA PHE A 339 4.92 -26.86 0.27
C PHE A 339 6.42 -26.64 0.09
N ASP A 340 7.03 -27.37 -0.84
CA ASP A 340 8.42 -27.16 -1.23
C ASP A 340 8.59 -25.83 -1.95
N VAL A 341 9.36 -24.91 -1.38
CA VAL A 341 9.63 -23.59 -1.93
C VAL A 341 10.91 -23.64 -2.77
N PRO A 342 10.81 -23.49 -4.10
CA PRO A 342 11.94 -23.68 -5.02
C PRO A 342 13.00 -22.60 -4.86
N ALA A 343 14.24 -22.91 -5.27
CA ALA A 343 15.36 -21.97 -5.19
C ALA A 343 15.08 -20.61 -5.86
N ALA A 344 14.37 -20.60 -7.00
CA ALA A 344 13.99 -19.37 -7.68
C ALA A 344 13.04 -18.50 -6.84
N ILE A 345 12.10 -19.11 -6.12
CA ILE A 345 11.14 -18.41 -5.25
C ILE A 345 11.82 -17.93 -3.97
N VAL A 346 12.72 -18.74 -3.42
CA VAL A 346 13.60 -18.32 -2.32
C VAL A 346 14.37 -17.06 -2.73
N GLU A 347 15.02 -17.07 -3.90
CA GLU A 347 15.73 -15.89 -4.42
C GLU A 347 14.80 -14.68 -4.60
N ALA A 348 13.56 -14.88 -5.07
CA ALA A 348 12.57 -13.81 -5.20
C ALA A 348 12.21 -13.16 -3.86
N ILE A 349 12.11 -13.97 -2.79
CA ILE A 349 11.83 -13.52 -1.43
C ILE A 349 13.04 -12.79 -0.84
N GLU A 350 14.24 -13.35 -0.99
CA GLU A 350 15.48 -12.79 -0.43
C GLU A 350 15.90 -11.49 -1.15
N SER A 351 15.58 -11.35 -2.44
CA SER A 351 15.86 -10.15 -3.23
C SER A 351 14.73 -9.10 -3.19
N CYS A 352 13.59 -9.42 -2.57
CA CYS A 352 12.47 -8.49 -2.47
C CYS A 352 12.85 -7.28 -1.61
N ASN A 353 12.72 -6.08 -2.17
CA ASN A 353 13.02 -4.84 -1.48
C ASN A 353 11.79 -3.93 -1.41
N TRP A 354 11.48 -3.45 -0.20
CA TRP A 354 10.38 -2.53 0.04
C TRP A 354 10.84 -1.34 0.88
N ARG A 355 11.04 -0.20 0.21
CA ARG A 355 11.62 1.01 0.80
C ARG A 355 10.78 1.49 1.99
N GLY A 356 11.46 1.94 3.04
CA GLY A 356 10.82 2.44 4.26
C GLY A 356 10.22 1.36 5.17
N ARG A 357 10.57 0.08 4.99
CA ARG A 357 10.26 -1.01 5.94
C ARG A 357 11.54 -1.69 6.38
N CYS A 358 11.90 -1.49 7.64
CA CYS A 358 13.09 -2.04 8.27
C CYS A 358 14.32 -1.92 7.35
N GLN A 359 14.47 -0.74 6.73
CA GLN A 359 15.41 -0.54 5.63
C GLN A 359 16.73 0.02 6.17
N THR A 360 17.82 -0.69 5.92
CA THR A 360 19.17 -0.20 6.20
C THR A 360 19.78 0.41 4.94
N VAL A 361 20.26 1.66 5.03
CA VAL A 361 20.96 2.36 3.94
C VAL A 361 22.27 2.90 4.48
N ALA A 362 23.39 2.40 3.99
CA ALA A 362 24.70 2.98 4.25
C ALA A 362 25.01 4.05 3.20
N LYS A 363 25.31 5.28 3.64
CA LYS A 363 25.74 6.38 2.78
C LYS A 363 26.84 7.18 3.47
N ASP A 364 27.97 7.31 2.80
CA ASP A 364 29.18 7.96 3.33
C ASP A 364 29.58 7.35 4.69
N ARG A 365 29.64 8.17 5.74
CA ARG A 365 29.98 7.74 7.12
C ARG A 365 28.75 7.47 7.99
N VAL A 366 27.55 7.47 7.42
CA VAL A 366 26.28 7.34 8.15
C VAL A 366 25.53 6.10 7.67
N THR A 367 25.03 5.32 8.63
CA THR A 367 24.08 4.23 8.35
C THR A 367 22.71 4.69 8.81
N TYR A 368 21.77 4.75 7.88
CA TYR A 368 20.38 5.09 8.13
C TYR A 368 19.56 3.82 8.33
N TYR A 369 18.76 3.80 9.38
CA TYR A 369 17.77 2.76 9.66
C TYR A 369 16.40 3.41 9.53
N LEU A 370 15.70 3.09 8.44
CA LEU A 370 14.49 3.78 7.99
C LEU A 370 13.28 2.85 8.14
N ASP A 371 12.28 3.28 8.90
CA ASP A 371 10.99 2.60 8.99
C ASP A 371 9.83 3.61 9.06
N GLY A 372 8.74 3.32 8.36
CA GLY A 372 7.49 4.09 8.39
C GLY A 372 6.52 3.68 9.49
N ALA A 373 7.00 3.11 10.60
CA ALA A 373 6.21 2.77 11.78
C ALA A 373 5.57 4.03 12.37
N HIS A 374 4.28 3.93 12.71
CA HIS A 374 3.49 5.08 13.16
C HIS A 374 2.42 4.74 14.19
N THR A 375 2.08 3.46 14.41
CA THR A 375 1.23 3.00 15.52
C THR A 375 2.08 2.41 16.64
N PRO A 376 1.58 2.39 17.90
CA PRO A 376 2.25 1.76 19.04
C PRO A 376 2.86 0.39 18.70
N LYS A 377 2.05 -0.51 18.14
CA LYS A 377 2.50 -1.86 17.79
C LYS A 377 3.59 -1.87 16.71
N SER A 378 3.48 -1.01 15.70
CA SER A 378 4.52 -0.93 14.66
C SER A 378 5.83 -0.32 15.17
N LEU A 379 5.76 0.59 16.14
CA LEU A 379 6.94 1.21 16.76
C LEU A 379 7.68 0.20 17.63
N GLU A 380 6.97 -0.61 18.42
CA GLU A 380 7.56 -1.73 19.17
C GLU A 380 8.30 -2.70 18.23
N VAL A 381 7.66 -3.08 17.11
CA VAL A 381 8.27 -3.95 16.10
C VAL A 381 9.51 -3.31 15.46
N CYS A 382 9.47 -2.01 15.17
CA CYS A 382 10.62 -1.26 14.66
C CYS A 382 11.77 -1.21 15.67
N SER A 383 11.45 -0.98 16.95
CA SER A 383 12.39 -0.96 18.07
C SER A 383 13.09 -2.32 18.23
N ASN A 384 12.32 -3.41 18.16
CA ASN A 384 12.87 -4.77 18.22
C ASN A 384 13.80 -5.07 17.04
N TRP A 385 13.38 -4.75 15.80
CA TRP A 385 14.24 -4.88 14.63
C TRP A 385 15.56 -4.10 14.79
N TYR A 386 15.48 -2.85 15.27
CA TYR A 386 16.68 -2.06 15.49
C TYR A 386 17.57 -2.66 16.61
N SER A 387 16.98 -3.23 17.66
CA SER A 387 17.73 -3.94 18.71
C SER A 387 18.53 -5.12 18.15
N GLU A 388 17.92 -5.94 17.30
CA GLU A 388 18.59 -7.06 16.63
C GLU A 388 19.77 -6.59 15.76
N VAL A 389 19.61 -5.44 15.08
CA VAL A 389 20.70 -4.82 14.33
C VAL A 389 21.86 -4.42 15.27
N LEU A 390 21.56 -3.88 16.45
CA LEU A 390 22.56 -3.42 17.43
C LEU A 390 23.43 -4.55 17.99
N GLU A 391 22.96 -5.80 17.98
CA GLU A 391 23.77 -6.96 18.37
C GLU A 391 24.92 -7.22 17.39
N ILE A 392 24.78 -6.76 16.14
CA ILE A 392 25.68 -7.06 15.04
C ILE A 392 26.61 -5.88 14.74
N VAL A 393 26.14 -4.64 14.95
CA VAL A 393 26.90 -3.44 14.60
C VAL A 393 27.70 -2.87 15.79
N PRO A 394 28.96 -2.44 15.59
CA PRO A 394 29.77 -1.85 16.65
C PRO A 394 29.11 -0.61 17.27
N THR A 395 29.38 -0.36 18.56
CA THR A 395 28.92 0.83 19.27
C THR A 395 29.39 2.11 18.57
N ARG A 396 28.44 2.94 18.15
CA ARG A 396 28.65 4.25 17.52
C ARG A 396 27.70 5.28 18.14
N LYS A 397 27.92 6.57 17.86
CA LYS A 397 26.93 7.61 18.18
C LYS A 397 25.64 7.33 17.40
N ARG A 398 24.51 7.33 18.11
CA ARG A 398 23.18 7.03 17.57
C ARG A 398 22.32 8.28 17.69
N VAL A 399 21.51 8.53 16.68
CA VAL A 399 20.57 9.66 16.65
C VAL A 399 19.22 9.11 16.18
N LEU A 400 18.18 9.29 17.00
CA LEU A 400 16.81 9.01 16.59
C LEU A 400 16.23 10.27 15.94
N ILE A 401 15.75 10.13 14.71
CA ILE A 401 14.91 11.14 14.06
C ILE A 401 13.49 10.56 14.02
N PHE A 402 12.60 11.11 14.85
CA PHE A 402 11.21 10.70 14.90
C PHE A 402 10.30 11.82 14.40
N HIS A 403 9.39 11.48 13.50
CA HIS A 403 8.39 12.39 12.97
C HIS A 403 7.02 11.72 13.05
N CYS A 404 6.03 12.44 13.57
CA CYS A 404 4.63 12.04 13.53
C CYS A 404 3.77 13.18 12.98
N THR A 405 2.69 12.82 12.31
CA THR A 405 1.70 13.77 11.78
C THR A 405 0.97 14.48 12.92
N ALA A 406 0.59 15.74 12.72
CA ALA A 406 0.06 16.64 13.77
C ALA A 406 -1.12 16.12 14.61
N GLU A 407 -1.88 15.13 14.12
CA GLU A 407 -3.01 14.53 14.85
C GLU A 407 -2.59 13.52 15.93
N ARG A 408 -1.31 13.13 16.00
CA ARG A 408 -0.80 12.14 16.97
C ARG A 408 0.10 12.82 17.98
N ASP A 409 -0.05 12.45 19.25
CA ASP A 409 0.80 12.94 20.33
C ASP A 409 2.13 12.16 20.36
N PRO A 410 3.28 12.80 20.05
CA PRO A 410 4.58 12.14 20.09
C PRO A 410 4.90 11.55 21.47
N SER A 411 4.44 12.16 22.56
CA SER A 411 4.73 11.71 23.93
C SER A 411 4.14 10.34 24.22
N THR A 412 3.05 9.97 23.55
CA THR A 412 2.42 8.64 23.66
C THR A 412 3.12 7.59 22.81
N LEU A 413 3.87 7.99 21.78
CA LEU A 413 4.49 7.09 20.79
C LEU A 413 5.98 6.84 21.06
N LEU A 414 6.70 7.86 21.50
CA LEU A 414 8.14 7.77 21.81
C LEU A 414 8.50 6.64 22.79
N PRO A 415 7.72 6.33 23.84
CA PRO A 415 8.05 5.26 24.78
C PRO A 415 8.23 3.88 24.12
N TYR A 416 7.57 3.64 22.96
CA TYR A 416 7.71 2.39 22.22
C TYR A 416 9.03 2.27 21.43
N LEU A 417 9.80 3.35 21.30
CA LEU A 417 11.10 3.38 20.63
C LEU A 417 12.28 3.46 21.60
N THR A 418 12.05 3.96 22.82
CA THR A 418 13.11 4.18 23.81
C THR A 418 13.53 2.92 24.55
N VAL A 419 12.79 1.81 24.42
CA VAL A 419 13.16 0.53 25.04
C VAL A 419 14.48 -0.01 24.46
N SER A 420 14.85 0.43 23.25
CA SER A 420 15.99 -0.09 22.48
C SER A 420 17.12 0.93 22.24
N LEU A 421 16.97 2.16 22.75
CA LEU A 421 17.93 3.26 22.61
C LEU A 421 18.62 3.51 23.94
#